data_AF-A0A8B7PFG8-F1
#
_entry.id   AF-A0A8B7PFG8-F1
#
_cell.length_a   1.000
_cell.length_b   1.000
_cell.length_c   1.000
_cell.angle_alpha   90.00
_cell.angle_beta   90.00
_cell.angle_gamma   90.00
#
_symmetry.space_group_name_H-M   'P 1'
#
loop_
_entity.id
_entity.type
_entity.pdbx_description
1 polymer ?
#
loop_
_entity_poly.entity_id
_entity_poly.type
_entity_poly.pdbx_seq_one_letter_code
_entity_poly.pdbx_strand_id
1 'polypeptide(L)'
;MSCPNATGDPAPEVTWAIQSTVQVAEGQTQLTFFKSNRTVVGPDGTAYFTHVIAEDDSDVSNILYICLGVSEIAPQDYSLGTTVKLKVVPPRDGIENANKTNLNIEPFLMYGSPNKTLFRGGQENRLWCIFGG
;
A
#
# COMPACT_ATOMS: atom_id res chain seq x y z
N MET A 1 -3.73 3.43 3.32
CA MET A 1 -2.74 4.23 4.08
C MET A 1 -2.20 5.30 3.14
N SER A 2 -2.25 6.57 3.53
CA SER A 2 -1.73 7.66 2.70
C SER A 2 -0.30 8.02 3.13
N CYS A 3 0.56 8.32 2.18
CA CYS A 3 1.90 8.82 2.43
C CYS A 3 1.92 10.36 2.29
N PRO A 4 2.75 11.08 3.06
CA PRO A 4 3.02 12.49 2.78
C PRO A 4 3.42 12.72 1.33
N ASN A 5 3.07 13.89 0.78
CA ASN A 5 3.46 14.26 -0.58
C ASN A 5 4.98 14.21 -0.73
N ALA A 6 5.46 13.32 -1.58
CA ALA A 6 6.87 13.25 -1.93
C ALA A 6 7.20 14.39 -2.92
N THR A 7 8.28 15.11 -2.63
CA THR A 7 8.72 16.26 -3.42
C THR A 7 10.10 15.99 -4.00
N GLY A 8 10.31 16.29 -5.28
CA GLY A 8 11.59 16.14 -5.97
C GLY A 8 11.48 16.54 -7.44
N ASP A 9 12.62 16.65 -8.12
CA ASP A 9 12.70 16.90 -9.56
C ASP A 9 13.64 15.86 -10.22
N PRO A 10 13.12 14.94 -11.06
CA PRO A 10 11.72 14.74 -11.40
C PRO A 10 10.90 14.31 -10.18
N ALA A 11 9.57 14.50 -10.26
CA ALA A 11 8.66 14.11 -9.20
C ALA A 11 8.86 12.62 -8.83
N PRO A 12 9.11 12.29 -7.55
CA PRO A 12 9.37 10.92 -7.14
C PRO A 12 8.10 10.07 -7.16
N GLU A 13 8.26 8.79 -7.46
CA GLU A 13 7.21 7.79 -7.26
C GLU A 13 7.16 7.40 -5.77
N VAL A 14 5.95 7.26 -5.25
CA VAL A 14 5.72 6.77 -3.89
C VAL A 14 5.45 5.27 -3.93
N THR A 15 6.19 4.52 -3.12
CA THR A 15 5.98 3.08 -2.92
C THR A 15 5.95 2.75 -1.43
N TRP A 16 5.62 1.50 -1.11
CA TRP A 16 5.52 1.02 0.26
C TRP A 16 6.33 -0.25 0.48
N ALA A 17 6.84 -0.38 1.70
CA ALA A 17 7.53 -1.56 2.18
C ALA A 17 7.00 -1.97 3.55
N ILE A 18 7.22 -3.24 3.89
CA ILE A 18 6.91 -3.86 5.16
C ILE A 18 8.24 -4.20 5.82
N GLN A 19 8.47 -3.63 6.99
CA GLN A 19 9.63 -3.91 7.83
C GLN A 19 9.21 -4.88 8.93
N SER A 20 9.88 -6.03 9.06
CA SER A 20 9.72 -6.90 10.23
C SER A 20 10.28 -6.21 11.46
N THR A 21 9.62 -6.22 12.61
CA THR A 21 10.21 -5.75 13.87
C THR A 21 10.99 -6.85 14.58
N VAL A 22 10.94 -8.09 14.06
CA VAL A 22 11.78 -9.20 14.51
C VAL A 22 13.11 -9.14 13.74
N GLN A 23 14.20 -9.03 14.49
CA GLN A 23 15.54 -9.02 13.91
C GLN A 23 15.89 -10.40 13.35
N VAL A 24 16.44 -10.42 12.13
CA VAL A 24 16.92 -11.66 11.50
C VAL A 24 18.32 -12.03 12.04
N ALA A 25 19.10 -11.00 12.35
CA ALA A 25 20.39 -11.04 13.02
C ALA A 25 20.60 -9.72 13.76
N GLU A 26 21.61 -9.64 14.62
CA GLU A 26 21.87 -8.44 15.44
C GLU A 26 22.00 -7.19 14.56
N GLY A 27 21.10 -6.21 14.79
CA GLY A 27 21.05 -4.98 14.00
C GLY A 27 20.50 -5.11 12.57
N GLN A 28 20.08 -6.30 12.14
CA GLN A 28 19.51 -6.54 10.82
C GLN A 28 18.00 -6.73 10.88
N THR A 29 17.32 -5.96 10.04
CA THR A 29 15.88 -6.05 9.87
C THR A 29 15.53 -6.43 8.45
N GLN A 30 14.56 -7.33 8.28
CA GLN A 30 14.04 -7.68 6.97
C GLN A 30 13.06 -6.62 6.47
N LEU A 31 13.24 -6.22 5.21
CA LEU A 31 12.33 -5.34 4.49
C LEU A 31 11.80 -6.07 3.25
N THR A 32 10.50 -6.04 3.04
CA THR A 32 9.84 -6.60 1.85
C THR A 32 8.95 -5.53 1.23
N PHE A 33 8.75 -5.59 -0.09
CA PHE A 33 7.85 -4.64 -0.75
C PHE A 33 6.39 -4.92 -0.39
N PHE A 34 5.59 -3.86 -0.27
CA PHE A 34 4.14 -3.94 -0.09
C PHE A 34 3.47 -4.44 -1.37
N LYS A 35 3.54 -5.75 -1.59
CA LYS A 35 3.08 -6.39 -2.82
C LYS A 35 2.54 -7.78 -2.54
N SER A 36 1.26 -7.97 -2.85
CA SER A 36 0.53 -9.23 -2.75
C SER A 36 -0.63 -9.20 -3.74
N ASN A 37 -1.40 -10.29 -3.80
CA ASN A 37 -2.65 -10.33 -4.58
C ASN A 37 -3.78 -9.48 -3.98
N ARG A 38 -3.64 -9.00 -2.74
CA ARG A 38 -4.67 -8.27 -1.97
C ARG A 38 -4.27 -6.84 -1.63
N THR A 39 -3.17 -6.34 -2.19
CA THR A 39 -2.61 -5.03 -1.89
C THR A 39 -2.17 -4.32 -3.16
N VAL A 40 -2.41 -3.01 -3.25
CA VAL A 40 -1.99 -2.18 -4.38
C VAL A 40 -1.60 -0.79 -3.91
N VAL A 41 -0.58 -0.19 -4.52
CA VAL A 41 -0.24 1.23 -4.34
C VAL A 41 -0.86 2.01 -5.50
N GLY A 42 -1.70 2.99 -5.18
CA GLY A 42 -2.35 3.85 -6.15
C GLY A 42 -1.42 4.94 -6.70
N PRO A 43 -1.88 5.68 -7.72
CA PRO A 43 -1.09 6.73 -8.37
C PRO A 43 -0.79 7.94 -7.47
N ASP A 44 -1.54 8.10 -6.38
CA ASP A 44 -1.36 9.10 -5.33
C ASP A 44 -0.39 8.64 -4.22
N GLY A 45 0.20 7.46 -4.36
CA GLY A 45 1.04 6.84 -3.33
C GLY A 45 0.25 6.24 -2.17
N THR A 46 -1.09 6.18 -2.25
CA THR A 46 -1.90 5.53 -1.23
C THR A 46 -1.79 4.02 -1.35
N ALA A 47 -1.47 3.33 -0.26
CA ALA A 47 -1.51 1.88 -0.16
C ALA A 47 -2.94 1.41 0.17
N TYR A 48 -3.52 0.59 -0.70
CA TYR A 48 -4.84 0.00 -0.57
C TYR A 48 -4.73 -1.48 -0.23
N PHE A 49 -5.58 -1.94 0.69
CA PHE A 49 -5.84 -3.35 0.94
C PHE A 49 -7.21 -3.67 0.34
N THR A 50 -7.28 -4.57 -0.63
CA THR A 50 -8.55 -5.03 -1.20
C THR A 50 -9.20 -6.10 -0.33
N HIS A 51 -8.38 -6.83 0.44
CA HIS A 51 -8.82 -7.78 1.45
C HIS A 51 -7.89 -7.72 2.69
N VAL A 52 -8.47 -7.37 3.84
CA VAL A 52 -7.76 -7.22 5.12
C VAL A 52 -7.83 -8.52 5.92
N ILE A 53 -6.70 -8.97 6.43
CA ILE A 53 -6.57 -10.18 7.27
C ILE A 53 -5.86 -9.85 8.58
N ALA A 54 -5.90 -10.77 9.55
CA ALA A 54 -5.31 -10.54 10.88
C ALA A 54 -3.81 -10.25 10.82
N GLU A 55 -3.10 -10.82 9.85
CA GLU A 55 -1.67 -10.63 9.63
C GLU A 55 -1.29 -9.25 9.09
N ASP A 56 -2.27 -8.40 8.73
CA ASP A 56 -2.02 -6.98 8.43
C ASP A 56 -1.86 -6.14 9.70
N ASP A 57 -2.18 -6.68 10.85
CA ASP A 57 -2.02 -6.00 12.12
C ASP A 57 -0.54 -5.95 12.50
N SER A 58 -0.04 -4.73 12.72
CA SER A 58 1.36 -4.47 13.01
C SER A 58 1.86 -5.17 14.26
N ASP A 59 1.02 -5.27 15.30
CA ASP A 59 1.43 -5.87 16.56
C ASP A 59 1.26 -7.40 16.53
N VAL A 60 0.31 -7.94 15.74
CA VAL A 60 0.15 -9.39 15.56
C VAL A 60 1.31 -9.98 14.76
N SER A 61 1.63 -9.35 13.62
CA SER A 61 2.65 -9.87 12.71
C SER A 61 4.03 -9.28 12.95
N ASN A 62 4.19 -8.40 13.94
CA ASN A 62 5.46 -7.73 14.23
C ASN A 62 5.99 -7.02 12.98
N ILE A 63 5.16 -6.16 12.39
CA ILE A 63 5.48 -5.45 11.15
C ILE A 63 5.20 -3.94 11.24
N LEU A 64 6.00 -3.16 10.51
CA LEU A 64 5.80 -1.73 10.29
C LEU A 64 5.67 -1.45 8.80
N TYR A 65 4.69 -0.64 8.42
CA TYR A 65 4.53 -0.20 7.04
C TYR A 65 5.32 1.09 6.84
N ILE A 66 6.16 1.14 5.82
CA ILE A 66 7.03 2.27 5.54
C ILE A 66 6.70 2.79 4.14
N CYS A 67 6.42 4.08 4.05
CA CYS A 67 6.38 4.76 2.78
C CYS A 67 7.79 5.13 2.33
N LEU A 68 8.08 4.91 1.05
CA LEU A 68 9.35 5.21 0.42
C LEU A 68 9.11 6.11 -0.80
N GLY A 69 9.93 7.13 -0.97
CA GLY A 69 10.01 7.92 -2.21
C GLY A 69 11.18 7.44 -3.07
N VAL A 70 10.95 7.28 -4.37
CA VAL A 70 11.95 6.82 -5.34
C VAL A 70 12.00 7.80 -6.50
N SER A 71 13.20 8.26 -6.85
CA SER A 71 13.41 9.08 -8.05
C SER A 71 13.68 8.20 -9.26
N GLU A 72 13.14 8.55 -10.42
CA GLU A 72 13.45 7.87 -11.68
C GLU A 72 14.94 7.97 -12.06
N ILE A 73 15.64 9.02 -11.60
CA ILE A 73 17.09 9.20 -11.88
C ILE A 73 17.92 8.18 -11.09
N ALA A 74 17.49 7.85 -9.87
CA ALA A 74 18.20 6.96 -8.96
C ALA A 74 17.23 5.91 -8.39
N PRO A 75 16.78 4.94 -9.21
CA PRO A 75 15.74 3.98 -8.81
C PRO A 75 16.18 2.99 -7.72
N GLN A 76 17.47 2.98 -7.37
CA GLN A 76 18.02 2.18 -6.28
C GLN A 76 18.05 2.96 -4.94
N ASP A 77 17.82 4.28 -4.99
CA ASP A 77 17.89 5.16 -3.84
C ASP A 77 16.49 5.43 -3.31
N TYR A 78 16.19 4.83 -2.16
CA TYR A 78 14.92 4.96 -1.47
C TYR A 78 15.06 6.02 -0.37
N SER A 79 14.22 7.05 -0.44
CA SER A 79 14.07 8.01 0.65
C SER A 79 12.98 7.54 1.60
N LEU A 80 13.32 7.45 2.89
CA LEU A 80 12.35 7.09 3.93
C LEU A 80 11.36 8.24 4.14
N GLY A 81 10.07 7.93 3.98
CA GLY A 81 8.98 8.84 4.27
C GLY A 81 8.42 8.59 5.67
N THR A 82 7.15 8.19 5.74
CA THR A 82 6.46 7.91 7.00
C THR A 82 6.46 6.42 7.35
N THR A 83 6.43 6.12 8.65
CA THR A 83 6.14 4.77 9.16
C THR A 83 4.73 4.74 9.75
N VAL A 84 4.01 3.64 9.54
CA VAL A 84 2.62 3.45 9.95
C VAL A 84 2.48 2.11 10.65
N LYS A 85 1.80 2.12 11.80
CA LYS A 85 1.27 0.92 12.46
C LYS A 85 -0.21 0.76 12.13
N LEU A 86 -0.61 -0.44 11.78
CA LEU A 86 -2.01 -0.79 11.56
C LEU A 86 -2.56 -1.63 12.70
N LYS A 87 -3.82 -1.38 13.05
CA LYS A 87 -4.61 -2.24 13.91
C LYS A 87 -5.75 -2.81 13.08
N VAL A 88 -5.81 -4.13 12.96
CA VAL A 88 -6.94 -4.79 12.31
C VAL A 88 -8.06 -4.89 13.33
N VAL A 89 -9.24 -4.41 12.96
CA VAL A 89 -10.43 -4.45 13.81
C VAL A 89 -11.45 -5.40 13.21
N PRO A 90 -12.19 -6.16 14.04
CA PRO A 90 -13.26 -7.01 13.56
C PRO A 90 -14.31 -6.20 12.77
N PRO A 91 -14.98 -6.83 11.79
CA PRO A 91 -16.12 -6.24 11.10
C PRO A 91 -17.18 -5.73 12.08
N ARG A 92 -17.77 -4.57 11.77
CA ARG A 92 -18.78 -3.94 12.65
C ARG A 92 -20.05 -4.77 12.80
N ASP A 93 -20.37 -5.58 11.80
CA ASP A 93 -21.49 -6.53 11.83
C ASP A 93 -21.17 -7.80 12.63
N GLY A 94 -19.93 -7.96 13.11
CA GLY A 94 -19.47 -9.13 13.85
C GLY A 94 -19.31 -10.37 12.99
N ILE A 95 -19.40 -10.25 11.66
CA ILE A 95 -19.31 -11.39 10.74
C ILE A 95 -17.88 -11.44 10.18
N GLU A 96 -17.07 -12.37 10.67
CA GLU A 96 -15.77 -12.64 10.06
C GLU A 96 -15.96 -13.31 8.68
N ASN A 97 -15.56 -12.58 7.65
CA ASN A 97 -15.73 -13.00 6.25
C ASN A 97 -14.52 -13.79 5.72
N ALA A 98 -13.40 -13.81 6.45
CA ALA A 98 -12.14 -14.43 6.03
C ALA A 98 -12.28 -15.90 5.58
N ASN A 99 -13.24 -16.63 6.15
CA ASN A 99 -13.46 -18.07 5.88
C ASN A 99 -14.81 -18.38 5.23
N LYS A 100 -15.60 -17.37 4.86
CA LYS A 100 -16.96 -17.56 4.31
C LYS A 100 -17.01 -17.14 2.85
N THR A 101 -16.73 -18.09 1.96
CA THR A 101 -16.75 -17.91 0.50
C THR A 101 -18.12 -17.50 -0.06
N ASN A 102 -19.19 -17.65 0.73
CA ASN A 102 -20.55 -17.27 0.41
C ASN A 102 -20.94 -15.85 0.88
N LEU A 103 -20.12 -15.20 1.70
CA LEU A 103 -20.27 -13.77 2.01
C LEU A 103 -19.54 -12.96 0.96
N ASN A 104 -20.25 -12.75 -0.15
CA ASN A 104 -19.80 -11.88 -1.23
C ASN A 104 -20.07 -10.44 -0.78
N ILE A 105 -19.06 -9.76 -0.24
CA ILE A 105 -19.15 -8.31 -0.05
C ILE A 105 -19.21 -7.70 -1.45
N GLU A 106 -20.23 -6.89 -1.72
CA GLU A 106 -20.33 -6.22 -3.00
C GLU A 106 -19.07 -5.36 -3.22
N PRO A 107 -18.34 -5.54 -4.34
CA PRO A 107 -17.16 -4.75 -4.60
C PRO A 107 -17.50 -3.27 -4.64
N PHE A 108 -16.75 -2.47 -3.91
CA PHE A 108 -16.91 -1.02 -3.89
C PHE A 108 -15.66 -0.34 -4.46
N LEU A 109 -15.87 0.80 -5.10
CA LEU A 109 -14.78 1.60 -5.67
C LEU A 109 -13.98 2.25 -4.55
N MET A 110 -12.71 1.86 -4.40
CA MET A 110 -11.77 2.50 -3.46
C MET A 110 -11.09 3.70 -4.10
N TYR A 111 -10.73 3.59 -5.39
CA TYR A 111 -10.12 4.66 -6.17
C TYR A 111 -10.51 4.54 -7.64
N GLY A 112 -10.81 5.66 -8.29
CA GLY A 112 -10.99 5.76 -9.73
C GLY A 112 -10.25 6.99 -10.26
N SER A 113 -9.55 6.82 -11.39
CA SER A 113 -9.00 7.97 -12.12
C SER A 113 -10.11 8.97 -12.47
N PRO A 114 -9.80 10.29 -12.52
CA PRO A 114 -10.78 11.30 -12.86
C PRO A 114 -11.44 11.06 -14.22
N ASN A 115 -12.73 11.41 -14.34
CA ASN A 115 -13.50 11.29 -15.59
C ASN A 115 -12.90 12.06 -16.78
N LYS A 116 -12.08 13.08 -16.50
CA LYS A 116 -11.31 13.83 -17.50
C LYS A 116 -9.88 14.00 -16.99
N THR A 117 -8.91 13.59 -17.78
CA THR A 117 -7.48 13.76 -17.50
C THR A 117 -6.73 14.22 -18.74
N LEU A 118 -5.59 14.87 -18.54
CA LEU A 118 -4.68 15.28 -19.61
C LEU A 118 -3.48 14.35 -19.61
N PHE A 119 -3.28 13.66 -20.72
CA PHE A 119 -2.11 12.82 -20.95
C PHE A 119 -1.01 13.63 -21.63
N ARG A 120 0.23 13.46 -21.20
CA ARG A 120 1.38 14.04 -21.89
C ARG A 120 1.89 13.03 -22.92
N GLY A 121 2.29 13.53 -24.08
CA GLY A 121 2.94 12.72 -25.12
C GLY A 121 4.38 12.36 -24.70
N GLY A 122 4.86 11.20 -25.15
CA GLY A 122 6.24 10.75 -24.89
C GLY A 122 6.47 10.09 -23.53
N GLN A 123 5.41 9.72 -22.80
CA GLN A 123 5.49 8.99 -21.54
C GLN A 123 4.40 7.91 -21.45
N GLU A 124 4.58 6.97 -20.53
CA GLU A 124 3.54 6.00 -20.20
C GLU A 124 2.39 6.69 -19.47
N ASN A 125 1.15 6.43 -19.90
CA ASN A 125 -0.05 7.02 -19.33
C ASN A 125 -0.91 5.90 -18.74
N ARG A 126 -1.14 5.92 -17.42
CA ARG A 126 -1.91 4.88 -16.71
C ARG A 126 -3.20 5.45 -16.14
N LEU A 127 -4.29 4.72 -16.32
CA LEU A 127 -5.57 4.92 -15.62
C LEU A 127 -5.75 3.82 -14.58
N TRP A 128 -6.45 4.14 -13.50
CA TRP A 128 -6.60 3.26 -12.35
C TRP A 128 -8.06 3.13 -11.95
N CYS A 129 -8.48 1.90 -11.69
CA CYS A 129 -9.72 1.56 -10.99
C CYS A 129 -9.38 0.50 -9.94
N ILE A 130 -9.47 0.87 -8.67
CA ILE A 130 -9.17 0.01 -7.53
C ILE A 130 -10.47 -0.30 -6.83
N PHE A 131 -10.79 -1.58 -6.72
CA PHE A 131 -11.98 -2.08 -6.03
C PHE A 131 -11.56 -2.88 -4.79
N GLY A 132 -12.35 -2.77 -3.73
CA GLY A 132 -12.22 -3.54 -2.50
C GLY A 132 -13.55 -4.21 -2.16
N GLY A 133 -13.51 -5.18 -1.26
CA GLY A 133 -14.65 -6.03 -0.91
C GLY A 133 -14.17 -7.39 -0.43
#